data_AF-A0A819YZI1-F1
#
_entry.id   AF-A0A819YZI1-F1
#
_cell.length_a   1.000
_cell.length_b   1.000
_cell.length_c   1.000
_cell.angle_alpha   90.00
_cell.angle_beta   90.00
_cell.angle_gamma   90.00
#
_symmetry.space_group_name_H-M   'P 1'
#
loop_
_entity.id
_entity.type
_entity.pdbx_description
1 polymer ?
#
loop_
_entity_poly.entity_id
_entity_poly.type
_entity_poly.pdbx_seq_one_letter_code
_entity_poly.pdbx_strand_id
1 'polypeptide(L)'
;MYFLLLLPSYFWPGPLYSLYESDYYCGIPYEKVVGLFYTVLNIFFFPIVYLAIIYGRFLYFIHYHASQLSQERQRRRAQRDLTITRRILFTVIALTLPGSPNTVFVIMTNIDPRISGSYYMYRIQWFGPAVTIFILSIAIVFITPQIKQILMKLKFHGNQVVPMESTLRERQPSVLLPIRIEI
;
A
#
# COMPACT_ATOMS: atom_id res chain seq x y z
N MET A 1 10.24 9.91 -7.38
CA MET A 1 11.44 9.27 -6.80
C MET A 1 11.61 7.81 -7.24
N TYR A 2 10.56 7.00 -7.35
CA TYR A 2 10.61 5.65 -7.99
C TYR A 2 11.18 5.66 -9.42
N PHE A 3 10.99 6.76 -10.16
CA PHE A 3 11.52 6.94 -11.51
C PHE A 3 13.07 6.87 -11.58
N LEU A 4 13.78 7.33 -10.55
CA LEU A 4 15.25 7.27 -10.49
C LEU A 4 15.78 5.86 -10.21
N LEU A 5 14.99 5.01 -9.54
CA LEU A 5 15.32 3.60 -9.29
C LEU A 5 15.05 2.70 -10.51
N LEU A 6 14.11 3.09 -11.38
CA LEU A 6 13.79 2.39 -12.63
C LEU A 6 14.68 2.82 -13.81
N LEU A 7 15.35 3.96 -13.68
CA LEU A 7 16.20 4.55 -14.73
C LEU A 7 17.37 3.64 -15.16
N PRO A 8 18.11 2.98 -14.24
CA PRO A 8 19.22 2.11 -14.65
C PRO A 8 18.73 0.85 -15.38
N SER A 9 17.56 0.33 -15.05
CA SER A 9 16.94 -0.80 -15.78
C SER A 9 16.50 -0.43 -17.20
N TYR A 10 16.30 0.85 -17.51
CA TYR A 10 15.90 1.29 -18.86
C TYR A 10 17.11 1.74 -19.70
N PHE A 11 18.17 2.23 -19.04
CA PHE A 11 19.36 2.82 -19.70
C PHE A 11 20.59 1.92 -19.74
N TRP A 12 20.52 0.66 -19.29
CA TRP A 12 21.64 -0.29 -19.35
C TRP A 12 21.41 -1.37 -20.41
N PRO A 13 21.55 -1.07 -21.72
CA PRO A 13 21.48 -2.05 -22.81
C PRO A 13 22.78 -2.89 -22.89
N GLY A 14 23.31 -3.31 -21.74
CA GLY A 14 24.48 -4.18 -21.64
C GLY A 14 24.09 -5.67 -21.78
N PRO A 15 25.04 -6.61 -21.58
CA PRO A 15 24.89 -8.07 -21.78
C PRO A 15 23.84 -8.77 -20.89
N LEU A 16 23.03 -7.99 -20.17
CA LEU A 16 21.84 -8.37 -19.42
C LEU A 16 20.61 -8.57 -20.31
N TYR A 17 20.54 -7.88 -21.45
CA TYR A 17 19.47 -7.99 -22.44
C TYR A 17 20.03 -8.66 -23.69
N SER A 18 20.16 -9.98 -23.69
CA SER A 18 20.30 -10.68 -24.96
C SER A 18 18.93 -10.67 -25.64
N LEU A 19 18.77 -9.86 -26.68
CA LEU A 19 17.68 -10.08 -27.65
C LEU A 19 17.88 -11.50 -28.18
N TYR A 20 16.97 -12.42 -27.82
CA TYR A 20 16.85 -13.69 -28.54
C TYR A 20 16.28 -13.37 -29.92
N GLU A 21 17.02 -13.63 -30.98
CA GLU A 21 16.63 -13.29 -32.37
C GLU A 21 15.30 -13.95 -32.82
N SER A 22 14.77 -14.95 -32.10
CA SER A 22 13.56 -15.67 -32.49
C SER A 22 12.28 -15.30 -31.73
N ASP A 23 12.36 -14.60 -30.61
CA ASP A 23 11.20 -14.43 -29.72
C ASP A 23 10.83 -12.96 -29.58
N TYR A 24 9.64 -12.59 -30.07
CA TYR A 24 9.00 -11.27 -29.93
C TYR A 24 8.64 -10.91 -28.46
N TYR A 25 9.31 -11.51 -27.48
CA TYR A 25 9.12 -11.28 -26.06
C TYR A 25 10.22 -10.38 -25.51
N CYS A 26 9.87 -9.14 -25.16
CA CYS A 26 10.69 -8.28 -24.30
C CYS A 26 10.60 -8.78 -22.84
N GLY A 27 11.23 -9.92 -22.56
CA GLY A 27 11.48 -10.41 -21.20
C GLY A 27 12.94 -10.16 -20.82
N ILE A 28 13.21 -9.84 -19.55
CA ILE A 28 14.58 -9.97 -19.02
C ILE A 28 14.83 -11.48 -18.92
N PRO A 29 15.81 -12.06 -19.65
CA PRO A 29 16.10 -13.48 -19.53
C PRO A 29 16.57 -13.76 -18.10
N TYR A 30 15.75 -14.51 -17.35
CA TYR A 30 16.02 -14.86 -15.95
C TYR A 30 17.23 -15.76 -15.77
N GLU A 31 17.81 -16.26 -16.87
CA GLU A 31 19.06 -17.03 -16.89
C GLU A 31 20.26 -16.21 -16.39
N LYS A 32 20.19 -14.87 -16.49
CA LYS A 32 21.25 -13.97 -16.01
C LYS A 32 21.01 -13.65 -14.53
N VAL A 33 21.70 -14.36 -13.65
CA VAL A 33 21.71 -14.17 -12.18
C VAL A 33 21.78 -12.70 -11.77
N VAL A 34 22.53 -11.87 -12.50
CA VAL A 34 22.71 -10.44 -12.25
C VAL A 34 21.40 -9.63 -12.42
N GLY A 35 20.61 -9.90 -13.46
CA GLY A 35 19.35 -9.18 -13.71
C GLY A 35 18.28 -9.52 -12.66
N LEU A 36 18.28 -10.78 -12.22
CA LEU A 36 17.43 -11.23 -11.13
C LEU A 36 17.84 -10.61 -9.79
N PHE A 37 19.13 -10.56 -9.47
CA PHE A 37 19.62 -9.91 -8.26
C PHE A 37 19.27 -8.42 -8.24
N TYR A 38 19.42 -7.74 -9.40
CA TYR A 38 19.05 -6.34 -9.55
C TYR A 38 17.55 -6.11 -9.32
N THR A 39 16.68 -6.93 -9.91
CA THR A 39 15.22 -6.80 -9.73
C THR A 39 14.79 -7.12 -8.31
N VAL A 40 15.36 -8.16 -7.68
CA VAL A 40 15.07 -8.51 -6.28
C VAL A 40 15.49 -7.40 -5.33
N LEU A 41 16.69 -6.84 -5.51
CA LEU A 41 17.18 -5.74 -4.68
C LEU A 41 16.32 -4.47 -4.84
N ASN A 42 16.00 -4.08 -6.08
CA ASN A 42 15.26 -2.84 -6.34
C ASN A 42 13.78 -2.91 -5.98
N ILE A 43 13.14 -4.05 -6.25
CA ILE A 43 11.68 -4.19 -6.04
C ILE A 43 11.37 -4.54 -4.59
N PHE A 44 12.19 -5.38 -3.94
CA PHE A 44 11.88 -5.88 -2.60
C PHE A 44 12.80 -5.29 -1.54
N PHE A 45 14.12 -5.40 -1.72
CA PHE A 45 15.06 -5.09 -0.64
C PHE A 45 15.12 -3.60 -0.30
N PHE A 46 15.30 -2.73 -1.30
CA PHE A 46 15.40 -1.29 -1.07
C PHE A 46 14.14 -0.67 -0.46
N PRO A 47 12.91 -0.98 -0.92
CA PRO A 47 11.70 -0.47 -0.27
C PRO A 47 11.57 -0.91 1.18
N ILE A 48 11.93 -2.16 1.50
CA ILE A 48 11.87 -2.69 2.87
C ILE A 48 12.89 -1.98 3.76
N VAL A 49 14.15 -1.86 3.33
CA VAL A 49 15.21 -1.19 4.08
C VAL A 49 14.87 0.30 4.28
N TYR A 50 14.37 0.96 3.25
CA TYR A 50 13.96 2.36 3.32
C TYR A 50 12.83 2.56 4.33
N LEU A 51 11.79 1.72 4.29
CA LEU A 51 10.73 1.74 5.29
C LEU A 51 11.28 1.50 6.70
N ALA A 52 12.17 0.51 6.87
CA ALA A 52 12.78 0.22 8.16
C ALA A 52 13.57 1.41 8.74
N ILE A 53 14.32 2.15 7.90
CA ILE A 53 15.06 3.35 8.32
C ILE A 53 14.09 4.45 8.77
N ILE A 54 13.04 4.73 7.98
CA ILE A 54 12.01 5.72 8.36
C ILE A 54 11.40 5.36 9.70
N TYR A 55 11.07 4.09 9.93
CA TYR A 55 10.47 3.65 11.19
C TYR A 55 11.45 3.70 12.36
N GLY A 56 12.71 3.32 12.15
CA GLY A 56 13.75 3.46 13.16
C GLY A 56 13.90 4.91 13.61
N ARG A 57 13.87 5.86 12.66
CA ARG A 57 13.90 7.30 12.96
C ARG A 57 12.65 7.76 13.72
N PHE A 58 11.46 7.31 13.33
CA PHE A 58 10.22 7.63 14.03
C PHE A 58 10.21 7.12 15.48
N LEU A 59 10.63 5.87 15.68
CA LEU A 59 10.71 5.27 17.02
C LEU A 59 11.73 6.00 17.88
N TYR A 60 12.91 6.32 17.34
CA TYR A 60 13.93 7.10 18.04
C TYR A 60 13.40 8.47 18.47
N PHE A 61 12.71 9.18 17.58
CA PHE A 61 12.11 10.49 17.87
C PHE A 61 11.05 10.40 18.98
N ILE A 62 10.16 9.41 18.93
CA ILE A 62 9.16 9.18 19.96
C ILE A 62 9.83 8.88 21.31
N HIS A 63 10.85 8.02 21.31
CA HIS A 63 11.53 7.61 22.53
C HIS A 63 12.29 8.75 23.19
N TYR A 64 12.89 9.63 22.39
CA TYR A 64 13.57 10.83 22.87
C TYR A 64 12.58 11.82 23.52
N HIS A 65 11.48 12.14 22.83
CA HIS A 65 10.48 13.08 23.35
C HIS A 65 9.56 12.52 24.44
N ALA A 66 9.46 11.19 24.56
CA ALA A 66 8.70 10.57 25.64
C ALA A 66 9.27 10.94 27.03
N SER A 67 10.59 11.10 27.14
CA SER A 67 11.26 11.38 28.43
C SER A 67 10.92 12.74 29.07
N GLN A 68 10.38 13.70 28.31
CA GLN A 68 10.19 15.09 28.76
C GLN A 68 8.72 15.49 29.06
N LEU A 69 7.75 14.60 28.88
CA LEU A 69 6.32 14.92 29.04
C LEU A 69 5.72 14.28 30.30
N SER A 70 4.75 14.97 30.92
CA SER A 70 4.09 14.49 32.14
C SER A 70 3.43 13.11 31.97
N GLN A 71 3.58 12.26 32.99
CA GLN A 71 3.30 10.82 32.99
C GLN A 71 1.87 10.45 32.50
N GLU A 72 0.87 11.30 32.76
CA GLU A 72 -0.51 11.08 32.30
C GLU A 72 -0.75 11.42 30.83
N ARG A 73 -0.22 12.56 30.34
CA ARG A 73 -0.27 12.88 28.90
C ARG A 73 0.56 11.88 28.09
N GLN A 74 1.63 11.36 28.68
CA GLN A 74 2.50 10.35 28.11
C GLN A 74 1.79 9.01 27.95
N ARG A 75 0.99 8.55 28.93
CA ARG A 75 0.19 7.30 28.79
C ARG A 75 -0.78 7.34 27.61
N ARG A 76 -1.53 8.45 27.45
CA ARG A 76 -2.49 8.58 26.33
C ARG A 76 -1.78 8.66 24.97
N ARG A 77 -0.64 9.37 24.87
CA ARG A 77 0.16 9.43 23.64
C ARG A 77 0.80 8.07 23.31
N ALA A 78 1.36 7.40 24.31
CA ALA A 78 1.98 6.08 24.15
C ALA A 78 0.99 5.03 23.65
N GLN A 79 -0.26 5.01 24.13
CA GLN A 79 -1.29 4.12 23.60
C GLN A 79 -1.63 4.41 22.13
N ARG A 80 -1.69 5.70 21.76
CA ARG A 80 -1.92 6.09 20.36
C ARG A 80 -0.75 5.66 19.47
N ASP A 81 0.47 5.88 19.92
CA ASP A 81 1.68 5.57 19.16
C ASP A 81 1.89 4.04 19.05
N LEU A 82 1.57 3.27 20.08
CA LEU A 82 1.51 1.80 20.02
C LEU A 82 0.48 1.32 18.99
N THR A 83 -0.70 1.96 18.96
CA THR A 83 -1.74 1.62 17.97
C THR A 83 -1.28 1.90 16.55
N ILE A 84 -0.63 3.04 16.33
CA ILE A 84 -0.05 3.43 15.03
C ILE A 84 1.06 2.44 14.64
N THR A 85 1.98 2.14 15.55
CA THR A 85 3.09 1.20 15.34
C THR A 85 2.57 -0.20 15.01
N ARG A 86 1.54 -0.67 15.72
CA ARG A 86 0.92 -1.98 15.44
C ARG A 86 0.27 -2.02 14.05
N ARG A 87 -0.42 -0.95 13.62
CA ARG A 87 -0.99 -0.86 12.27
C ARG A 87 0.08 -0.88 11.19
N ILE A 88 1.15 -0.13 11.42
CA ILE A 88 2.32 -0.13 10.53
C ILE A 88 2.92 -1.52 10.42
N LEU A 89 3.15 -2.20 11.55
CA LEU A 89 3.70 -3.54 11.57
C LEU A 89 2.83 -4.51 10.78
N PHE A 90 1.51 -4.45 10.98
CA PHE A 90 0.56 -5.23 10.17
C PHE A 90 0.64 -4.89 8.67
N THR A 91 0.85 -3.62 8.32
CA THR A 91 1.01 -3.19 6.92
C THR A 91 2.28 -3.78 6.31
N VAL A 92 3.39 -3.72 7.05
CA VAL A 92 4.68 -4.29 6.61
C VAL A 92 4.57 -5.80 6.45
N ILE A 93 3.96 -6.50 7.41
CA ILE A 93 3.72 -7.94 7.31
C ILE A 93 2.81 -8.24 6.11
N ALA A 94 1.71 -7.49 5.93
CA ALA A 94 0.82 -7.68 4.79
C ALA A 94 1.48 -7.38 3.43
N LEU A 95 2.51 -6.53 3.39
CA LEU A 95 3.33 -6.25 2.21
C LEU A 95 4.32 -7.39 1.91
N THR A 96 4.98 -7.93 2.93
CA THR A 96 6.09 -8.89 2.74
C THR A 96 5.62 -10.32 2.62
N LEU A 97 4.56 -10.71 3.35
CA LEU A 97 4.09 -12.10 3.44
C LEU A 97 3.57 -12.63 2.10
N PRO A 98 2.79 -11.89 1.28
CA PRO A 98 2.37 -12.35 -0.04
C PRO A 98 3.50 -12.36 -1.08
N GLY A 99 4.55 -11.55 -0.87
CA GLY A 99 5.72 -11.53 -1.76
C GLY A 99 6.66 -12.71 -1.53
N SER A 100 6.69 -13.26 -0.31
CA SER A 100 7.64 -14.32 0.07
C SER A 100 7.53 -15.61 -0.76
N PRO A 101 6.33 -16.12 -1.13
CA PRO A 101 6.23 -17.30 -1.99
C PRO A 101 6.82 -17.03 -3.36
N ASN A 102 6.61 -15.83 -3.91
CA ASN A 102 7.18 -15.45 -5.20
C ASN A 102 8.72 -15.42 -5.13
N THR A 103 9.30 -14.87 -4.06
CA THR A 103 10.75 -14.88 -3.86
C THR A 103 11.31 -16.30 -3.75
N VAL A 104 10.62 -17.20 -3.02
CA VAL A 104 11.02 -18.60 -2.90
C VAL A 104 10.95 -19.32 -4.25
N PHE A 105 9.87 -19.09 -5.02
CA PHE A 105 9.75 -19.63 -6.37
C PHE A 105 10.89 -19.15 -7.26
N VAL A 106 11.15 -17.83 -7.29
CA VAL A 106 12.25 -17.22 -8.03
C VAL A 106 13.60 -17.87 -7.68
N ILE A 107 13.87 -18.12 -6.40
CA ILE A 107 15.10 -18.80 -5.96
C ILE A 107 15.13 -20.26 -6.46
N MET A 108 14.03 -21.00 -6.34
CA MET A 108 13.93 -22.38 -6.83
C MET A 108 14.21 -22.49 -8.34
N THR A 109 13.74 -21.53 -9.14
CA THR A 109 13.98 -21.52 -10.59
C THR A 109 15.45 -21.36 -10.95
N ASN A 110 16.22 -20.71 -10.07
CA ASN A 110 17.63 -20.44 -10.30
C ASN A 110 18.51 -21.61 -9.86
N ILE A 111 18.06 -22.40 -8.87
CA ILE A 111 18.78 -23.58 -8.39
C ILE A 111 18.61 -24.73 -9.39
N ASP A 112 17.39 -24.95 -9.90
CA ASP A 112 17.11 -26.04 -10.83
C ASP A 112 16.44 -25.51 -12.13
N PRO A 113 17.20 -25.39 -13.23
CA PRO A 113 16.68 -24.89 -14.51
C PRO A 113 15.71 -25.86 -15.18
N ARG A 114 15.55 -27.10 -14.68
CA ARG A 114 14.49 -28.01 -15.17
C ARG A 114 13.11 -27.53 -14.74
N ILE A 115 13.03 -26.82 -13.63
CA ILE A 115 11.77 -26.29 -13.09
C ILE A 115 11.36 -25.03 -13.86
N SER A 116 12.31 -24.19 -14.30
CA SER A 116 12.03 -22.93 -15.01
C SER A 116 11.35 -23.10 -16.37
N GLY A 117 11.51 -24.24 -17.04
CA GLY A 117 10.87 -24.52 -18.33
C GLY A 117 9.40 -24.93 -18.25
N SER A 118 8.84 -25.12 -17.05
CA SER A 118 7.46 -25.58 -16.90
C SER A 118 6.44 -24.47 -17.21
N TYR A 119 5.44 -24.76 -18.03
CA TYR A 119 4.35 -23.84 -18.37
C TYR A 119 3.63 -23.24 -17.15
N TYR A 120 3.49 -24.04 -16.07
CA TYR A 120 2.85 -23.60 -14.83
C TYR A 120 3.65 -22.55 -14.08
N MET A 121 4.98 -22.55 -14.26
CA MET A 121 5.91 -21.63 -13.62
C MET A 121 5.55 -20.18 -13.92
N TYR A 122 5.38 -19.89 -15.21
CA TYR A 122 5.09 -18.56 -15.71
C TYR A 122 3.75 -18.06 -15.15
N ARG A 123 2.72 -18.91 -15.16
CA ARG A 123 1.40 -18.55 -14.62
C ARG A 123 1.45 -18.23 -13.13
N ILE A 124 2.14 -19.05 -12.34
CA ILE A 124 2.29 -18.84 -10.89
C ILE A 124 3.06 -17.55 -10.62
N GLN A 125 4.13 -17.30 -11.39
CA GLN A 125 4.97 -16.11 -11.26
C GLN A 125 4.21 -14.82 -11.59
N TRP A 126 3.28 -14.82 -12.54
CA TRP A 126 2.41 -13.66 -12.82
C TRP A 126 1.25 -13.53 -11.83
N PHE A 127 0.72 -14.66 -11.37
CA PHE A 127 -0.38 -14.69 -10.41
C PHE A 127 0.05 -14.15 -9.03
N GLY A 128 1.26 -14.46 -8.58
CA GLY A 128 1.78 -14.01 -7.28
C GLY A 128 1.75 -12.49 -7.08
N PRO A 129 2.36 -11.68 -7.95
CA PRO A 129 2.28 -10.23 -7.91
C PRO A 129 0.85 -9.70 -8.00
N ALA A 130 0.00 -10.28 -8.86
CA ALA A 130 -1.39 -9.84 -8.99
C ALA A 130 -2.18 -10.04 -7.68
N VAL A 131 -2.05 -11.21 -7.05
CA VAL A 131 -2.64 -11.49 -5.73
C VAL A 131 -2.06 -10.58 -4.65
N THR A 132 -0.76 -10.29 -4.70
CA THR A 132 -0.10 -9.38 -3.75
C THR A 132 -0.68 -7.97 -3.84
N ILE A 133 -0.80 -7.42 -5.06
CA ILE A 133 -1.39 -6.10 -5.31
C ILE A 133 -2.86 -6.07 -4.86
N PHE A 134 -3.61 -7.14 -5.12
CA PHE A 134 -5.00 -7.27 -4.70
C PHE A 134 -5.14 -7.25 -3.16
N ILE A 135 -4.37 -8.09 -2.46
CA ILE A 135 -4.35 -8.13 -0.99
C ILE A 135 -3.94 -6.77 -0.41
N LEU A 136 -2.94 -6.11 -1.02
CA LEU A 136 -2.48 -4.79 -0.59
C LEU A 136 -3.55 -3.72 -0.73
N SER A 137 -4.26 -3.72 -1.86
CA SER A 137 -5.35 -2.78 -2.11
C SER A 137 -6.44 -2.92 -1.06
N ILE A 138 -6.78 -4.15 -0.69
CA ILE A 138 -7.74 -4.43 0.39
C ILE A 138 -7.16 -4.05 1.76
N ALA A 139 -5.91 -4.38 2.04
CA ALA A 139 -5.28 -4.10 3.32
C ALA A 139 -5.24 -2.57 3.60
N ILE A 140 -4.87 -1.77 2.60
CA ILE A 140 -4.84 -0.30 2.69
C ILE A 140 -6.18 0.28 3.13
N VAL A 141 -7.29 -0.28 2.62
CA VAL A 141 -8.65 0.12 2.99
C VAL A 141 -8.91 -0.09 4.48
N PHE A 142 -8.44 -1.21 5.05
CA PHE A 142 -8.64 -1.53 6.47
C PHE A 142 -7.66 -0.81 7.40
N ILE A 143 -6.44 -0.55 6.94
CA ILE A 143 -5.40 0.16 7.70
C ILE A 143 -5.73 1.65 7.81
N THR A 144 -6.29 2.24 6.75
CA THR A 144 -6.59 3.67 6.68
C THR A 144 -7.95 3.96 7.32
N PRO A 145 -8.00 4.58 8.51
CA PRO A 145 -9.24 4.76 9.25
C PRO A 145 -10.25 5.65 8.52
N GLN A 146 -9.78 6.61 7.72
CA GLN A 146 -10.63 7.49 6.93
C GLN A 146 -11.38 6.72 5.83
N ILE A 147 -10.69 5.84 5.11
CA ILE A 147 -11.29 5.00 4.06
C ILE A 147 -12.30 4.04 4.69
N LYS A 148 -11.93 3.40 5.81
CA LYS A 148 -12.84 2.54 6.57
C LYS A 148 -14.13 3.28 6.99
N GLN A 149 -14.00 4.52 7.46
CA GLN A 149 -15.17 5.34 7.83
C GLN A 149 -16.06 5.66 6.62
N ILE A 150 -15.46 5.99 5.47
CA ILE A 150 -16.21 6.25 4.23
C ILE A 150 -16.96 4.99 3.78
N LEU A 151 -16.30 3.83 3.80
CA LEU A 151 -16.90 2.54 3.45
C LEU A 151 -18.03 2.14 4.39
N MET A 152 -17.85 2.34 5.69
CA MET A 152 -18.93 2.14 6.66
C MET A 152 -20.10 3.08 6.37
N LYS A 153 -19.84 4.37 6.15
CA LYS A 153 -20.90 5.34 5.80
C LYS A 153 -21.67 4.92 4.55
N LEU A 154 -20.98 4.48 3.50
CA LEU A 154 -21.60 3.97 2.26
C LEU A 154 -22.44 2.73 2.50
N LYS A 155 -21.94 1.77 3.30
CA LYS A 155 -22.69 0.56 3.66
C LYS A 155 -23.97 0.87 4.43
N PHE A 156 -23.97 1.90 5.29
CA PHE A 156 -25.13 2.28 6.10
C PHE A 156 -26.07 3.30 5.42
N HIS A 157 -25.60 4.11 4.45
CA HIS A 157 -26.43 5.07 3.72
C HIS A 157 -27.28 4.46 2.60
N GLY A 158 -26.98 3.24 2.14
CA GLY A 158 -27.77 2.55 1.10
C GLY A 158 -29.24 2.31 1.46
N ASN A 159 -29.65 2.55 2.71
CA ASN A 159 -31.03 2.37 3.19
C ASN A 159 -31.70 3.63 3.75
N GLN A 160 -31.07 4.81 3.69
CA GLN A 160 -31.77 6.06 4.04
C GLN A 160 -32.39 6.65 2.78
N VAL A 161 -33.60 6.17 2.45
CA VAL A 161 -34.53 6.94 1.62
C VAL A 161 -34.82 8.21 2.42
N VAL A 162 -34.22 9.33 2.05
CA VAL A 162 -34.56 10.64 2.64
C VAL A 162 -36.04 10.84 2.34
N PRO A 163 -36.93 10.89 3.35
CA PRO A 163 -38.34 11.10 3.10
C PRO A 163 -38.52 12.47 2.45
N MET A 164 -39.02 12.48 1.22
CA MET A 164 -39.15 13.66 0.36
C MET A 164 -40.14 14.71 0.92
N GLU A 165 -40.90 14.33 1.96
CA GLU A 165 -41.94 15.12 2.59
C GLU A 165 -41.44 16.38 3.32
N SER A 166 -40.20 16.40 3.85
CA SER A 166 -39.71 17.57 4.60
C SER A 166 -39.20 18.71 3.71
N THR A 167 -38.72 18.41 2.49
CA THR A 167 -38.22 19.43 1.54
C THR A 167 -39.31 20.28 0.90
N LEU A 168 -40.57 19.84 0.91
CA LEU A 168 -41.69 20.62 0.38
C LEU A 168 -42.24 21.65 1.38
N ARG A 169 -42.07 21.42 2.69
CA ARG A 169 -42.66 22.27 3.74
C ARG A 169 -41.85 23.53 4.05
N GLU A 170 -40.56 23.54 3.74
CA GLU A 170 -39.66 24.67 4.00
C GLU A 170 -39.68 25.73 2.86
N ARG A 171 -40.40 25.45 1.76
CA ARG A 171 -40.62 26.39 0.65
C ARG A 171 -41.90 27.22 0.77
N GLN A 172 -42.56 27.22 1.93
CA GLN A 172 -43.60 28.19 2.24
C GLN A 172 -42.95 29.41 2.91
N PRO A 173 -42.73 30.53 2.19
CA PRO A 173 -42.23 31.74 2.81
C PRO A 173 -43.27 32.23 3.84
N SER A 174 -42.83 32.31 5.09
CA SER A 174 -43.54 32.97 6.17
C SER A 174 -43.76 34.44 5.80
N VAL A 175 -44.98 34.71 5.35
CA VAL A 175 -45.49 36.04 5.03
C VAL A 175 -45.46 36.90 6.29
N LEU A 176 -44.58 37.90 6.27
CA LEU A 176 -44.61 39.21 6.91
C LEU A 176 -45.26 39.34 8.30
N LEU A 177 -44.42 39.55 9.32
CA LEU A 177 -44.77 40.25 10.55
C LEU A 177 -44.61 41.78 10.35
N PRO A 178 -45.58 42.62 10.75
CA PRO A 178 -45.51 44.07 10.58
C PRO A 178 -44.57 44.71 11.60
N ILE A 179 -43.73 45.62 11.12
CA ILE A 179 -42.83 46.46 11.91
C ILE A 179 -43.68 47.49 12.69
N ARG A 180 -43.65 47.39 14.01
CA ARG A 180 -44.24 48.38 14.94
C ARG A 180 -43.22 49.48 15.16
N ILE A 181 -43.51 50.68 14.65
CA ILE A 181 -42.74 51.90 14.93
C ILE A 181 -43.43 52.57 16.12
N GLU A 182 -42.75 52.65 17.26
CA GLU A 182 -43.16 53.48 18.39
C GLU A 182 -42.52 54.87 18.21
N ILE A 183 -43.38 55.89 18.26
CA ILE A 183 -43.05 57.32 18.20
C ILE A 183 -43.00 57.86 19.64
#